data_AF-A0A836TCK6-F1
#
_entry.id   AF-A0A836TCK6-F1
#
_cell.length_a   1.000
_cell.length_b   1.000
_cell.length_c   1.000
_cell.angle_alpha   90.00
_cell.angle_beta   90.00
_cell.angle_gamma   90.00
#
_symmetry.space_group_name_H-M   'P 1'
#
loop_
_entity.id
_entity.type
_entity.pdbx_description
1 polymer ?
#
loop_
_entity_poly.entity_id
_entity_poly.type
_entity_poly.pdbx_seq_one_letter_code
_entity_poly.pdbx_strand_id
1 'polypeptide(L)' 'MKKYKELIGVAILTGAIDNIVETINHFAHSLGVKTVAEFVHNEEVFNVVKEIGIDYSQGFYLGKPSPEIKS' A
#
# COMPACT_ATOMS: atom_id res chain seq x y z
N MET A 1 14.03 11.50 -5.86
CA MET A 1 12.65 11.93 -5.51
C MET A 1 11.61 11.81 -6.65
N LYS A 2 11.89 11.13 -7.77
CA LYS A 2 10.91 10.96 -8.87
C LYS A 2 10.02 9.70 -8.76
N LYS A 3 10.29 8.77 -7.83
CA LYS A 3 9.69 7.41 -7.82
C LYS A 3 8.21 7.36 -7.43
N TYR A 4 7.69 8.39 -6.74
CA TYR A 4 6.30 8.45 -6.28
C TYR A 4 5.33 9.15 -7.24
N LYS A 5 5.81 9.68 -8.39
CA LYS A 5 4.96 10.46 -9.29
C LYS A 5 3.92 9.64 -10.07
N GLU A 6 3.99 8.32 -9.99
CA GLU A 6 3.14 7.36 -10.72
C GLU A 6 2.46 6.36 -9.76
N LEU A 7 2.37 6.69 -8.47
CA LEU A 7 1.77 5.84 -7.44
C LEU A 7 0.52 6.50 -6.86
N ILE A 8 -0.56 5.73 -6.72
CA ILE A 8 -1.73 6.13 -5.94
C ILE A 8 -1.58 5.58 -4.52
N GLY A 9 -1.73 6.48 -3.53
CA GLY A 9 -1.75 6.12 -2.12
C GLY A 9 -3.11 5.54 -1.72
N VAL A 10 -3.10 4.39 -1.04
CA VAL A 10 -4.29 3.73 -0.51
C VAL A 10 -4.11 3.55 1.00
N ALA A 11 -5.02 4.10 1.79
CA ALA A 11 -5.04 3.93 3.24
C ALA A 11 -5.87 2.68 3.59
N ILE A 12 -5.27 1.74 4.31
CA ILE A 12 -5.95 0.48 4.69
C ILE A 12 -6.38 0.55 6.15
N LEU A 13 -7.68 0.36 6.37
CA LEU A 13 -8.35 0.19 7.66
C LEU A 13 -9.07 -1.17 7.58
N THR A 14 -8.83 -2.06 8.54
CA THR A 14 -9.42 -3.41 8.53
C THR A 14 -10.94 -3.33 8.78
N GLY A 15 -11.76 -3.92 7.90
CA GLY A 15 -13.23 -3.93 8.01
C GLY A 15 -13.95 -3.81 6.65
N ALA A 16 -15.22 -3.39 6.66
CA ALA A 16 -16.16 -3.31 5.51
C ALA A 16 -15.71 -2.48 4.27
N ILE A 17 -14.45 -2.06 4.23
CA ILE A 17 -13.81 -1.19 3.24
C ILE A 17 -12.99 -2.03 2.22
N ASP A 18 -12.80 -3.34 2.43
CA ASP A 18 -11.98 -4.21 1.54
C ASP A 18 -12.40 -4.11 0.06
N ASN A 19 -13.70 -4.16 -0.24
CA ASN A 19 -14.23 -4.00 -1.61
C ASN A 19 -13.90 -2.63 -2.24
N ILE A 20 -13.80 -1.57 -1.43
CA ILE A 20 -13.41 -0.24 -1.91
C ILE A 20 -11.93 -0.24 -2.25
N VAL A 21 -11.10 -0.83 -1.40
CA VAL A 21 -9.65 -0.97 -1.63
C VAL A 21 -9.39 -1.76 -2.91
N GLU A 22 -10.07 -2.89 -3.09
CA GLU A 22 -10.00 -3.69 -4.32
C GLU A 22 -10.44 -2.91 -5.56
N THR A 23 -11.56 -2.18 -5.47
CA THR A 23 -12.07 -1.35 -6.58
C THR A 23 -11.06 -0.28 -6.97
N ILE A 24 -10.45 0.39 -5.99
CA ILE A 24 -9.40 1.40 -6.23
C ILE A 24 -8.16 0.74 -6.86
N ASN A 25 -7.73 -0.40 -6.35
CA ASN A 25 -6.57 -1.13 -6.88
C ASN A 25 -6.79 -1.51 -8.35
N HIS A 26 -7.92 -2.15 -8.64
CA HIS A 26 -8.29 -2.53 -10.00
C HIS A 26 -8.40 -1.32 -10.93
N PHE A 27 -8.99 -0.23 -10.47
CA PHE A 27 -9.08 1.01 -11.26
C PHE A 27 -7.69 1.60 -11.55
N ALA A 28 -6.81 1.69 -10.55
CA ALA A 28 -5.44 2.16 -10.73
C ALA A 28 -4.67 1.29 -11.75
N HIS A 29 -4.75 -0.03 -11.61
CA HIS A 29 -4.13 -0.97 -12.56
C HIS A 29 -4.69 -0.84 -13.97
N SER A 30 -6.00 -0.59 -14.13
CA SER A 30 -6.61 -0.34 -15.44
C SER A 30 -6.07 0.93 -16.13
N LEU A 31 -5.56 1.89 -15.34
CA LEU A 31 -4.90 3.10 -15.82
C LEU A 31 -3.37 2.92 -15.99
N GLY A 32 -2.83 1.73 -15.71
CA GLY A 32 -1.39 1.46 -15.72
C GLY A 32 -0.63 2.09 -14.54
N VAL A 33 -1.35 2.47 -13.48
CA VAL A 33 -0.82 3.13 -12.29
C VAL A 33 -0.64 2.11 -11.18
N LYS A 34 0.49 2.17 -10.47
CA LYS A 34 0.77 1.27 -9.35
C LYS A 34 0.15 1.78 -8.05
N THR A 35 -0.08 0.89 -7.10
CA THR A 35 -0.64 1.23 -5.80
C THR A 35 0.35 1.01 -4.65
N VAL A 36 0.24 1.84 -3.62
CA VAL A 36 0.97 1.64 -2.36
C VAL A 36 -0.01 1.67 -1.19
N ALA A 37 0.03 0.64 -0.36
CA ALA A 37 -0.68 0.60 0.91
C ALA A 37 0.17 1.25 1.99
N GLU A 38 -0.36 2.31 2.60
CA GLU A 38 0.27 2.98 3.73
C GLU A 38 -0.32 2.50 5.07
N PHE A 39 0.44 2.71 6.16
CA PHE A 39 0.06 2.35 7.53
C PHE A 39 -0.02 0.83 7.84
N VAL A 40 0.71 0.00 7.08
CA VAL A 40 0.85 -1.44 7.37
C VAL A 40 1.63 -1.67 8.66
N HIS A 41 0.94 -1.95 9.77
CA HIS A 41 1.50 -1.93 11.12
C HIS A 41 1.55 -3.30 11.82
N ASN A 42 0.98 -4.35 11.22
CA ASN A 42 1.14 -5.73 11.67
C ASN A 42 1.09 -6.72 10.49
N GLU A 43 1.32 -7.99 10.77
CA GLU A 43 1.34 -9.09 9.79
C GLU A 43 -0.04 -9.34 9.16
N GLU A 44 -1.11 -9.25 9.95
CA GLU A 44 -2.48 -9.47 9.47
C GLU A 44 -2.85 -8.47 8.36
N VAL A 45 -2.62 -7.18 8.60
CA VAL A 45 -2.82 -6.12 7.61
C VAL A 45 -1.94 -6.37 6.38
N PHE A 46 -0.66 -6.73 6.57
CA PHE A 46 0.24 -7.01 5.46
C PHE A 46 -0.24 -8.17 4.57
N ASN A 47 -0.78 -9.22 5.18
CA ASN A 47 -1.33 -10.36 4.44
C ASN A 47 -2.57 -9.96 3.62
N VAL A 48 -3.46 -9.15 4.19
CA VAL A 48 -4.62 -8.60 3.46
C VAL A 48 -4.18 -7.73 2.28
N VAL A 49 -3.22 -6.81 2.48
CA VAL A 49 -2.65 -5.98 1.41
C VAL A 49 -2.13 -6.84 0.25
N LYS A 50 -1.45 -7.93 0.59
CA LYS A 50 -0.86 -8.86 -0.36
C LYS A 50 -1.92 -9.66 -1.11
N GLU A 51 -2.98 -10.08 -0.43
CA GLU A 51 -4.12 -10.79 -1.04
C GLU A 51 -4.88 -9.91 -2.04
N ILE A 52 -5.09 -8.63 -1.71
CA ILE A 52 -5.72 -7.64 -2.61
C ILE A 52 -4.87 -7.37 -3.87
N GLY A 53 -3.57 -7.68 -3.82
CA GLY A 53 -2.66 -7.48 -4.95
C GLY A 53 -2.15 -6.04 -5.10
N ILE A 54 -1.96 -5.34 -3.98
CA ILE A 54 -1.32 -4.01 -3.98
C ILE A 54 0.18 -4.14 -4.33
N ASP A 55 0.73 -3.23 -5.14
CA ASP A 55 2.11 -3.34 -5.64
C ASP A 55 3.18 -3.11 -4.56
N TYR A 56 2.93 -2.17 -3.65
CA TYR A 56 3.88 -1.78 -2.61
C TYR A 56 3.22 -1.62 -1.25
N SER A 57 4.02 -1.75 -0.20
CA SER A 57 3.54 -1.56 1.17
C SER A 57 4.53 -0.71 1.97
N GLN A 58 3.98 0.19 2.79
CA GLN A 58 4.72 1.03 3.71
C GLN A 58 4.03 1.02 5.08
N GLY A 59 4.82 0.81 6.13
CA GLY A 59 4.35 0.96 7.50
C GLY A 59 5.30 0.34 8.51
N PHE A 60 4.97 0.50 9.78
CA PHE A 60 5.85 0.16 10.90
C PHE A 60 6.15 -1.35 11.00
N TYR A 61 5.29 -2.21 10.44
CA TYR A 61 5.56 -3.64 10.35
C TYR A 61 6.77 -3.94 9.45
N LEU A 62 6.92 -3.18 8.36
CA LEU A 62 8.00 -3.37 7.38
C LEU A 62 9.26 -2.60 7.77
N GLY A 63 9.08 -1.45 8.42
CA GLY A 63 10.18 -0.64 8.90
C GLY A 63 9.68 0.69 9.44
N LYS A 64 10.18 1.08 10.60
CA LYS A 64 9.95 2.44 11.12
C LYS A 64 10.80 3.45 10.34
N PRO A 65 10.32 4.69 10.15
CA PRO A 65 11.13 5.77 9.65
C PRO A 65 12.43 5.89 10.46
N SER A 66 13.53 6.10 9.76
CA SER A 66 14.86 6.28 10.35
C SER A 66 15.44 7.61 9.88
N PRO A 67 16.20 8.33 10.71
CA PRO A 67 16.98 9.48 10.26
C PRO A 67 18.06 9.08 9.24
N GLU A 68 18.46 7.81 9.23
CA GLU A 68 19.47 7.27 8.33
C GLU A 68 18.81 6.65 7.09
N ILE A 69 19.29 7.04 5.91
CA ILE A 69 18.91 6.38 4.66
C ILE A 69 19.71 5.09 4.57
N LYS A 70 19.02 3.94 4.60
CA LYS A 70 19.65 2.64 4.32
C LYS A 70 20.03 2.58 2.84
N SER A 71 21.33 2.49 2.56
CA SER A 71 21.92 2.37 1.22
C SER A 71 21.79 0.96 0.66
#